data_AF-A0A661YV35-F1
#
_entry.id   AF-A0A661YV35-F1
#
_cell.length_a   1.000
_cell.length_b   1.000
_cell.length_c   1.000
_cell.angle_alpha   90.00
_cell.angle_beta   90.00
_cell.angle_gamma   90.00
#
_symmetry.space_group_name_H-M   'P 1'
#
loop_
_entity.id
_entity.type
_entity.pdbx_description
1 polymer ?
#
loop_
_entity_poly.entity_id
_entity_poly.type
_entity_poly.pdbx_seq_one_letter_code
_entity_poly.pdbx_strand_id
1 'polypeptide(L)'
;MIFITIFLMGCGGGSSSKNNEYLGELPSIEKKYANQIDKKSKEIEECTDMKDAFKLDKEKKLLKEEKKKAIEEYVASHPLIKDLPFQALPNNKYTINKVVVNKATSGNLNIKFLITINEEIKGKYGSTNKNLFIYFKAVDSEGNYIPNSTTVATNFKSVLLTAGTEYEAFGSWQNKATRNMEDFAKIVEITREEYDKNKRK
;
A
#
# COMPACT_ATOMS: atom_id res chain seq x y z
N MET A 1 -4.49 -20.17 -43.02
CA MET A 1 -4.56 -19.19 -41.92
C MET A 1 -5.13 -19.94 -40.72
N ILE A 2 -4.28 -20.46 -39.84
CA ILE A 2 -4.72 -21.22 -38.65
C ILE A 2 -4.54 -20.29 -37.45
N PHE A 3 -5.65 -19.71 -36.99
CA PHE A 3 -5.73 -19.04 -35.70
C PHE A 3 -5.69 -20.12 -34.62
N ILE A 4 -4.52 -20.34 -34.02
CA ILE A 4 -4.40 -21.13 -32.80
C ILE A 4 -4.83 -20.22 -31.66
N THR A 5 -6.10 -20.33 -31.27
CA THR A 5 -6.64 -19.73 -30.07
C THR A 5 -6.06 -20.47 -28.87
N ILE A 6 -4.95 -19.96 -28.32
CA ILE A 6 -4.40 -20.48 -27.07
C ILE A 6 -5.30 -19.97 -25.93
N PHE A 7 -6.39 -20.68 -25.67
CA PHE A 7 -7.18 -20.56 -24.46
C PHE A 7 -6.35 -21.14 -23.30
N LEU A 8 -5.55 -20.31 -22.64
CA LEU A 8 -4.91 -20.66 -21.36
C LEU A 8 -5.99 -20.64 -20.25
N MET A 9 -6.88 -21.64 -20.25
CA MET A 9 -7.56 -22.07 -19.03
C MET A 9 -6.55 -22.81 -18.15
N GLY A 10 -5.66 -22.03 -17.53
CA GLY A 10 -4.84 -22.49 -16.42
C GLY A 10 -5.71 -22.59 -15.17
N CYS A 11 -6.31 -23.76 -14.95
CA CYS A 11 -6.88 -24.14 -13.67
C CYS A 11 -5.72 -24.25 -12.66
N GLY A 12 -5.68 -23.38 -11.66
CA GLY A 12 -4.61 -23.34 -10.68
C GLY A 12 -4.96 -22.50 -9.46
N GLY A 13 -5.79 -23.08 -8.59
CA GLY A 13 -6.02 -22.60 -7.21
C GLY A 13 -6.82 -21.31 -7.12
N GLY A 14 -8.14 -21.40 -7.27
CA GLY A 14 -9.06 -20.33 -6.87
C GLY A 14 -9.01 -20.15 -5.36
N SER A 15 -8.03 -19.39 -4.86
CA SER A 15 -8.26 -18.65 -3.62
C SER A 15 -9.44 -17.74 -3.91
N SER A 16 -10.58 -17.97 -3.25
CA SER A 16 -11.69 -17.02 -3.33
C SER A 16 -11.13 -15.64 -3.02
N SER A 17 -11.44 -14.67 -3.89
CA SER A 17 -11.05 -13.28 -3.67
C SER A 17 -11.65 -12.85 -2.34
N LYS A 18 -10.81 -12.42 -1.40
CA LYS A 18 -11.29 -11.87 -0.12
C LYS A 18 -11.69 -10.43 -0.37
N ASN A 19 -12.92 -10.09 0.01
CA ASN A 19 -13.43 -8.73 -0.08
C ASN A 19 -13.25 -8.03 1.27
N ASN A 20 -12.22 -7.19 1.39
CA ASN A 20 -11.96 -6.41 2.59
C ASN A 20 -12.97 -5.26 2.74
N GLU A 21 -13.41 -4.96 3.97
CA GLU A 21 -14.40 -3.90 4.20
C GLU A 21 -14.00 -2.53 3.64
N TYR A 22 -12.71 -2.19 3.71
CA TYR A 22 -12.17 -0.87 3.38
C TYR A 22 -11.46 -0.83 2.03
N LEU A 23 -10.74 -1.92 1.69
CA LEU A 23 -9.91 -2.02 0.49
C LEU A 23 -10.57 -2.86 -0.62
N GLY A 24 -11.71 -3.45 -0.34
CA GLY A 24 -12.41 -4.37 -1.23
C GLY A 24 -11.54 -5.56 -1.65
N GLU A 25 -11.60 -5.94 -2.91
CA GLU A 25 -10.80 -7.04 -3.48
C GLU A 25 -9.38 -6.62 -3.91
N LEU A 26 -9.00 -5.34 -3.79
CA LEU A 26 -7.68 -4.86 -4.23
C LEU A 26 -6.51 -5.68 -3.64
N PRO A 27 -6.49 -6.02 -2.33
CA PRO A 27 -5.44 -6.87 -1.77
C PRO A 27 -5.36 -8.26 -2.41
N SER A 28 -6.50 -8.90 -2.70
CA SER A 28 -6.55 -10.22 -3.33
C SER A 28 -6.09 -10.18 -4.79
N ILE A 29 -6.44 -9.13 -5.54
CA ILE A 29 -5.92 -8.90 -6.91
C ILE A 29 -4.39 -8.75 -6.85
N GLU A 30 -3.88 -7.90 -5.96
CA GLU A 30 -2.44 -7.70 -5.73
C GLU A 30 -1.74 -9.03 -5.39
N LYS A 31 -2.30 -9.82 -4.48
CA LYS A 31 -1.75 -11.12 -4.05
C LYS A 31 -1.72 -12.15 -5.16
N LYS A 32 -2.80 -12.30 -5.92
CA LYS A 32 -2.89 -13.23 -7.06
C LYS A 32 -1.74 -12.98 -8.05
N TYR A 33 -1.61 -11.74 -8.52
CA TYR A 33 -0.58 -11.40 -9.50
C TYR A 33 0.83 -11.44 -8.91
N ALA A 34 1.00 -11.03 -7.65
CA ALA A 34 2.30 -11.13 -6.98
C ALA A 34 2.78 -12.58 -6.91
N ASN A 35 1.91 -13.54 -6.56
CA ASN A 35 2.26 -14.96 -6.52
C ASN A 35 2.65 -15.50 -7.90
N GLN A 36 1.92 -15.12 -8.95
CA GLN A 36 2.22 -15.54 -10.33
C GLN A 36 3.55 -14.95 -10.83
N ILE A 37 3.80 -13.67 -10.56
CA ILE A 37 5.04 -12.98 -10.93
C ILE A 37 6.24 -13.52 -10.13
N ASP A 38 6.08 -13.78 -8.84
CA ASP A 38 7.13 -14.34 -7.99
C ASP A 38 7.48 -15.77 -8.45
N LYS A 39 6.47 -16.60 -8.79
CA LYS A 39 6.68 -17.92 -9.39
C LYS A 39 7.48 -17.83 -10.69
N LYS A 40 7.08 -16.94 -11.61
CA LYS A 40 7.81 -16.73 -12.88
C LYS A 40 9.23 -16.22 -12.65
N SER A 41 9.46 -15.41 -11.63
CA SER A 41 10.80 -14.92 -11.29
C SER A 41 11.72 -16.05 -10.86
N LYS A 42 11.23 -16.97 -10.02
CA LYS A 42 11.96 -18.18 -9.63
C LYS A 42 12.24 -19.11 -10.82
N GLU A 43 11.23 -19.34 -11.66
CA GLU A 43 11.40 -20.14 -12.89
C GLU A 43 12.51 -19.57 -13.79
N ILE A 44 12.63 -18.25 -13.91
CA ILE A 44 13.70 -17.58 -14.67
C ILE A 44 15.06 -17.75 -13.99
N GLU A 45 15.14 -17.57 -12.67
CA GLU A 45 16.38 -17.70 -11.88
C GLU A 45 16.96 -19.12 -11.94
N GLU A 46 16.09 -20.13 -12.01
CA GLU A 46 16.48 -21.55 -12.07
C GLU A 46 16.70 -22.05 -13.51
N CYS A 47 16.33 -21.27 -14.53
CA CYS A 47 16.41 -21.67 -15.93
C CYS A 47 17.85 -21.56 -16.48
N THR A 48 18.41 -22.67 -16.94
CA THR A 48 19.75 -22.72 -17.54
C THR A 48 19.75 -22.47 -19.05
N ASP A 49 18.60 -22.62 -19.72
CA ASP A 49 18.46 -22.33 -21.15
C ASP A 49 18.04 -20.88 -21.39
N MET A 50 18.84 -20.16 -22.18
CA MET A 50 18.63 -18.74 -22.45
C MET A 50 17.33 -18.46 -23.23
N LYS A 51 16.92 -19.35 -24.14
CA LYS A 51 15.70 -19.14 -24.94
C LYS A 51 14.46 -19.34 -24.08
N ASP A 52 14.47 -20.35 -23.21
CA ASP A 52 13.38 -20.60 -22.27
C ASP A 52 13.30 -19.48 -21.22
N ALA A 53 14.42 -19.01 -20.69
CA ALA A 53 14.46 -17.85 -19.80
C ALA A 53 13.86 -16.59 -20.45
N PHE A 54 14.14 -16.36 -21.74
CA PHE A 54 13.56 -15.24 -22.49
C PHE A 54 12.05 -15.38 -22.71
N LYS A 55 11.55 -16.60 -22.94
CA LYS A 55 10.12 -16.88 -23.02
C LYS A 55 9.43 -16.61 -21.68
N LEU A 56 10.01 -17.09 -20.58
CA LEU A 56 9.51 -16.86 -19.22
C LEU A 56 9.50 -15.37 -18.85
N ASP A 57 10.52 -14.60 -19.25
CA ASP A 57 10.54 -13.14 -19.03
C ASP A 57 9.41 -12.42 -19.79
N LYS A 58 9.10 -12.84 -21.02
CA LYS A 58 7.95 -12.32 -21.77
C LYS A 58 6.63 -12.62 -21.06
N GLU A 59 6.45 -13.85 -20.57
CA GLU A 59 5.25 -14.23 -19.80
C GLU A 59 5.13 -13.40 -18.51
N LYS A 60 6.25 -13.19 -17.79
CA LYS A 60 6.30 -12.33 -16.61
C LYS A 60 5.93 -10.88 -16.92
N LYS A 61 6.37 -10.34 -18.07
CA LYS A 61 5.98 -9.00 -18.53
C LYS A 61 4.48 -8.92 -18.81
N LEU A 62 3.91 -9.92 -19.48
CA LEU A 62 2.46 -9.97 -19.73
C LEU A 62 1.67 -9.98 -18.42
N LEU A 63 2.07 -10.77 -17.42
CA LEU A 63 1.44 -10.78 -16.09
C LEU A 63 1.47 -9.41 -15.39
N LYS A 64 2.56 -8.64 -15.56
CA LYS A 64 2.64 -7.27 -15.00
C LYS A 64 1.66 -6.31 -15.66
N GLU A 65 1.50 -6.42 -16.98
CA GLU A 65 0.53 -5.61 -17.73
C GLU A 65 -0.92 -6.00 -17.41
N GLU A 66 -1.20 -7.30 -17.30
CA GLU A 66 -2.51 -7.81 -16.88
C GLU A 66 -2.85 -7.33 -15.46
N LYS A 67 -1.89 -7.42 -14.53
CA LYS A 67 -2.04 -6.88 -13.18
C LYS A 67 -2.41 -5.41 -13.22
N LYS A 68 -1.71 -4.62 -14.03
CA LYS A 68 -1.95 -3.18 -14.14
C LYS A 68 -3.38 -2.90 -14.59
N LYS A 69 -3.82 -3.55 -15.67
CA LYS A 69 -5.18 -3.40 -16.18
C LYS A 69 -6.23 -3.83 -15.16
N ALA A 70 -6.06 -4.99 -14.53
CA ALA A 70 -6.99 -5.50 -13.54
C ALA A 70 -7.19 -4.53 -12.36
N ILE A 71 -6.11 -3.91 -11.87
CA ILE A 71 -6.19 -2.93 -10.79
C ILE A 71 -6.83 -1.62 -11.27
N GLU A 72 -6.48 -1.14 -12.47
CA GLU A 72 -7.08 0.07 -13.05
C GLU A 72 -8.60 -0.08 -13.25
N GLU A 73 -9.03 -1.21 -13.83
CA GLU A 73 -10.44 -1.56 -14.03
C GLU A 73 -11.18 -1.72 -12.69
N TYR A 74 -10.57 -2.39 -11.72
CA TYR A 74 -11.15 -2.58 -10.40
C TYR A 74 -11.36 -1.24 -9.68
N VAL A 75 -10.33 -0.40 -9.60
CA VAL A 75 -10.40 0.89 -8.90
C VAL A 75 -11.38 1.86 -9.58
N ALA A 76 -11.50 1.79 -10.91
CA ALA A 76 -12.48 2.58 -11.65
C ALA A 76 -13.93 2.16 -11.38
N SER A 77 -14.18 0.86 -11.22
CA SER A 77 -15.52 0.29 -10.98
C SER A 77 -15.90 0.22 -9.49
N HIS A 78 -14.91 0.18 -8.59
CA HIS A 78 -15.08 0.06 -7.14
C HIS A 78 -14.26 1.13 -6.40
N PRO A 79 -14.68 2.41 -6.43
CA PRO A 79 -13.95 3.49 -5.76
C PRO A 79 -13.76 3.22 -4.26
N LEU A 80 -12.52 3.32 -3.79
CA LEU A 80 -12.14 3.10 -2.39
C LEU A 80 -12.39 4.36 -1.53
N ILE A 81 -13.67 4.70 -1.33
CA ILE A 81 -14.10 5.98 -0.71
C ILE A 81 -14.28 5.92 0.81
N LYS A 82 -14.24 4.73 1.41
CA LYS A 82 -14.43 4.57 2.85
C LYS A 82 -13.24 5.11 3.63
N ASP A 83 -13.54 5.66 4.79
CA ASP A 83 -12.55 6.09 5.76
C ASP A 83 -11.82 4.87 6.30
N LEU A 84 -10.50 4.96 6.36
CA LEU A 84 -9.67 3.91 6.95
C LEU A 84 -9.65 4.10 8.46
N PRO A 85 -9.98 3.07 9.26
CA PRO A 85 -9.89 3.16 10.70
C PRO A 85 -8.45 3.46 11.11
N PHE A 86 -8.29 4.39 12.04
CA PHE A 86 -6.99 4.87 12.47
C PHE A 86 -6.94 4.98 13.99
N GLN A 87 -5.82 4.53 14.56
CA GLN A 87 -5.52 4.66 15.98
C GLN A 87 -4.29 5.57 16.15
N ALA A 88 -4.52 6.76 16.66
CA ALA A 88 -3.46 7.73 16.98
C ALA A 88 -2.68 7.33 18.23
N LEU A 89 -1.46 7.85 18.34
CA LEU A 89 -0.74 7.89 19.61
C LEU A 89 -1.43 8.88 20.57
N PRO A 90 -1.39 8.62 21.89
CA PRO A 90 -1.93 9.56 22.87
C PRO A 90 -1.08 10.84 22.91
N ASN A 91 -1.71 11.95 23.31
CA ASN A 91 -1.06 13.24 23.59
C ASN A 91 -0.32 13.88 22.40
N ASN A 92 -0.80 13.68 21.17
CA ASN A 92 -0.28 14.37 20.00
C ASN A 92 -0.68 15.86 19.99
N LYS A 93 0.21 16.69 19.45
CA LYS A 93 -0.03 18.13 19.18
C LYS A 93 -0.95 18.41 17.99
N TYR A 94 -1.56 17.36 17.45
CA TYR A 94 -2.42 17.37 16.29
C TYR A 94 -3.46 16.26 16.42
N THR A 95 -4.56 16.43 15.70
CA THR A 95 -5.63 15.44 15.57
C THR A 95 -5.66 14.95 14.13
N ILE A 96 -5.69 13.63 13.94
CA ILE A 96 -5.93 13.03 12.63
C ILE A 96 -7.45 12.88 12.50
N ASN A 97 -8.07 13.75 11.71
CA ASN A 97 -9.52 13.82 11.54
C ASN A 97 -10.02 12.71 10.63
N LYS A 98 -9.24 12.39 9.60
CA LYS A 98 -9.66 11.47 8.54
C LYS A 98 -8.46 10.78 7.90
N VAL A 99 -8.61 9.51 7.57
CA VAL A 99 -7.65 8.78 6.74
C VAL A 99 -8.40 8.13 5.59
N VAL A 100 -7.95 8.35 4.36
CA VAL A 100 -8.61 7.86 3.14
C VAL A 100 -7.60 7.32 2.14
N VAL A 101 -8.06 6.43 1.26
CA VAL A 101 -7.32 6.12 0.05
C VAL A 101 -7.43 7.31 -0.91
N ASN A 102 -6.29 7.91 -1.24
CA ASN A 102 -6.24 9.01 -2.20
C ASN A 102 -6.11 8.49 -3.64
N LYS A 103 -5.31 7.44 -3.84
CA LYS A 103 -5.12 6.80 -5.14
C LYS A 103 -4.65 5.37 -4.98
N ALA A 104 -5.21 4.46 -5.77
CA ALA A 104 -4.72 3.10 -5.92
C ALA A 104 -4.27 2.87 -7.37
N THR A 105 -3.10 2.27 -7.52
CA THR A 105 -2.50 1.90 -8.81
C THR A 105 -1.74 0.60 -8.65
N SER A 106 -1.36 -0.06 -9.75
CA SER A 106 -0.55 -1.27 -9.67
C SER A 106 0.73 -1.04 -8.88
N GLY A 107 0.82 -1.73 -7.74
CA GLY A 107 1.96 -1.69 -6.85
C GLY A 107 2.07 -0.48 -5.93
N ASN A 108 1.09 0.43 -5.92
CA ASN A 108 1.10 1.58 -5.01
C ASN A 108 -0.32 1.94 -4.54
N LEU A 109 -0.53 1.90 -3.23
CA LEU A 109 -1.71 2.38 -2.54
C LEU A 109 -1.36 3.64 -1.74
N ASN A 110 -1.79 4.79 -2.24
CA ASN A 110 -1.53 6.10 -1.65
C ASN A 110 -2.64 6.47 -0.66
N ILE A 111 -2.22 6.81 0.56
CA ILE A 111 -3.07 7.15 1.69
C ILE A 111 -2.92 8.64 1.99
N LYS A 112 -4.05 9.30 2.24
CA LYS A 112 -4.10 10.70 2.66
C LYS A 112 -4.65 10.81 4.07
N PHE A 113 -3.95 11.58 4.89
CA PHE A 113 -4.33 11.95 6.24
C PHE A 113 -4.76 13.41 6.22
N LEU A 114 -5.94 13.70 6.77
CA LEU A 114 -6.43 15.05 7.04
C LEU A 114 -6.23 15.33 8.52
N ILE A 115 -5.52 16.41 8.84
CA ILE A 115 -4.95 16.66 10.16
C ILE A 115 -5.23 18.09 10.56
N THR A 116 -5.70 18.30 11.79
CA THR A 116 -5.72 19.63 12.42
C THR A 116 -4.55 19.74 13.40
N ILE A 117 -3.75 20.79 13.27
CA ILE A 117 -2.70 21.11 14.24
C ILE A 117 -3.35 21.78 15.45
N ASN A 118 -3.26 21.15 16.63
CA ASN A 118 -3.88 21.66 17.86
C ASN A 118 -2.95 22.64 18.58
N GLU A 119 -1.65 22.38 18.53
CA GLU A 119 -0.60 23.19 19.16
C GLU A 119 0.52 23.48 18.19
N GLU A 120 1.21 24.62 18.36
CA GLU A 120 2.37 24.94 17.55
C GLU A 120 3.47 23.86 17.68
N ILE A 121 3.87 23.32 16.53
CA ILE A 121 4.94 22.32 16.45
C ILE A 121 6.24 23.05 16.15
N LYS A 122 7.14 23.14 17.13
CA LYS A 122 8.45 23.79 17.00
C LYS A 122 9.54 22.80 16.61
N GLY A 123 10.49 23.27 15.80
CA GLY A 123 11.71 22.55 15.44
C GLY A 123 12.81 22.67 16.52
N LYS A 124 13.95 22.02 16.26
CA LYS A 124 15.10 21.93 17.19
C LYS A 124 15.60 23.29 17.70
N TYR A 125 15.48 24.35 16.89
CA TYR A 125 15.97 25.69 17.20
C TYR A 125 14.85 26.66 17.63
N GLY A 126 13.67 26.14 17.99
CA GLY A 126 12.53 26.94 18.46
C GLY A 126 11.70 27.61 17.36
N SER A 127 12.13 27.56 16.09
CA SER A 127 11.33 27.99 14.95
C SER A 127 10.15 27.05 14.69
N THR A 128 9.03 27.56 14.21
CA THR A 128 7.89 26.73 13.80
C THR A 128 8.33 25.73 12.74
N ASN A 129 8.05 24.45 12.98
CA ASN A 129 8.35 23.37 12.05
C ASN A 129 7.41 23.48 10.83
N LYS A 130 7.89 22.96 9.71
CA LYS A 130 7.23 23.04 8.41
C LYS A 130 6.76 21.68 7.88
N ASN A 131 7.20 20.61 8.53
CA ASN A 131 6.92 19.24 8.13
C ASN A 131 6.44 18.43 9.33
N LEU A 132 5.28 17.79 9.17
CA LEU A 132 4.78 16.77 10.09
C LEU A 132 5.03 15.39 9.48
N PHE A 133 5.56 14.47 10.28
CA PHE A 133 5.80 13.07 9.90
C PHE A 133 4.89 12.19 10.74
N ILE A 134 4.01 11.44 10.08
CA ILE A 134 3.16 10.44 10.69
C ILE A 134 3.75 9.08 10.37
N TYR A 135 4.33 8.41 11.35
CA TYR A 135 4.82 7.04 11.19
C TYR A 135 3.69 6.08 11.51
N PHE A 136 3.45 5.10 10.65
CA PHE A 136 2.32 4.19 10.85
C PHE A 136 2.57 2.80 10.27
N LYS A 137 1.76 1.85 10.73
CA LYS A 137 1.69 0.47 10.24
C LYS A 137 0.23 0.03 10.07
N ALA A 138 0.01 -1.04 9.32
CA ALA A 138 -1.29 -1.68 9.22
C ALA A 138 -1.38 -2.89 10.15
N VAL A 139 -2.57 -3.12 10.69
CA VAL A 139 -2.89 -4.30 11.49
C VAL A 139 -4.12 -5.02 10.94
N ASP A 140 -4.15 -6.33 11.13
CA ASP A 140 -5.27 -7.18 10.74
C ASP A 140 -6.40 -7.17 11.78
N SER A 141 -7.47 -7.92 11.49
CA SER A 141 -8.64 -8.06 12.37
C SER A 141 -8.35 -8.69 13.73
N GLU A 142 -7.24 -9.42 13.87
CA GLU A 142 -6.79 -10.01 15.13
C GLU A 142 -5.86 -9.07 15.91
N GLY A 143 -5.50 -7.93 15.32
CA GLY A 143 -4.57 -6.97 15.90
C GLY A 143 -3.10 -7.28 15.64
N ASN A 144 -2.79 -8.26 14.77
CA ASN A 144 -1.42 -8.56 14.38
C ASN A 144 -0.92 -7.56 13.34
N TYR A 145 0.40 -7.37 13.33
CA TYR A 145 1.07 -6.54 12.34
C TYR A 145 1.04 -7.17 10.94
N ILE A 146 0.63 -6.39 9.95
CA ILE A 146 0.71 -6.81 8.54
C ILE A 146 2.13 -6.57 7.99
N PRO A 147 2.83 -7.59 7.48
CA PRO A 147 4.21 -7.46 7.00
C PRO A 147 4.40 -6.39 5.92
N ASN A 148 5.53 -5.70 5.98
CA ASN A 148 5.95 -4.60 5.08
C ASN A 148 5.05 -3.35 5.09
N SER A 149 4.11 -3.24 6.04
CA SER A 149 3.17 -2.12 6.10
C SER A 149 3.69 -0.90 6.88
N THR A 150 4.85 -0.99 7.53
CA THR A 150 5.45 0.15 8.22
C THR A 150 5.94 1.20 7.22
N THR A 151 5.42 2.42 7.30
CA THR A 151 5.75 3.52 6.39
C THR A 151 5.59 4.87 7.09
N VAL A 152 5.84 5.96 6.36
CA VAL A 152 5.69 7.34 6.84
C VAL A 152 4.83 8.15 5.89
N ALA A 153 3.94 8.97 6.44
CA ALA A 153 3.21 10.00 5.71
C ALA A 153 3.77 11.38 6.05
N THR A 154 3.92 12.21 5.04
CA THR A 154 4.31 13.61 5.21
C THR A 154 3.82 14.44 4.04
N ASN A 155 4.02 15.74 4.11
CA ASN A 155 3.80 16.65 3.01
C ASN A 155 5.02 17.53 2.88
N PHE A 156 5.63 17.51 1.70
CA PHE A 156 6.82 18.28 1.40
C PHE A 156 6.51 19.73 1.02
N LYS A 157 5.23 20.12 1.02
CA LYS A 157 4.85 21.53 0.97
C LYS A 157 5.19 22.14 2.34
N SER A 158 6.02 23.18 2.32
CA SER A 158 6.45 23.90 3.52
C SER A 158 5.29 24.70 4.12
N VAL A 159 4.48 24.07 4.96
CA VAL A 159 3.34 24.70 5.66
C VAL A 159 3.72 24.93 7.11
N LEU A 160 3.57 26.15 7.62
CA LEU A 160 3.84 26.45 9.02
C LEU A 160 2.85 25.69 9.91
N LEU A 161 3.36 24.91 10.86
CA LEU A 161 2.56 24.07 11.75
C LEU A 161 2.14 24.84 13.01
N THR A 162 1.33 25.88 12.82
CA THR A 162 0.70 26.66 13.90
C THR A 162 -0.65 26.07 14.30
N ALA A 163 -1.10 26.33 15.52
CA ALA A 163 -2.42 25.89 15.99
C ALA A 163 -3.56 26.34 15.05
N GLY A 164 -4.54 25.47 14.83
CA GLY A 164 -5.67 25.67 13.91
C GLY A 164 -5.35 25.40 12.43
N THR A 165 -4.11 25.03 12.09
CA THR A 165 -3.74 24.74 10.70
C THR A 165 -4.32 23.41 10.25
N GLU A 166 -5.05 23.42 9.15
CA GLU A 166 -5.39 22.20 8.41
C GLU A 166 -4.19 21.75 7.58
N TYR A 167 -3.82 20.49 7.76
CA TYR A 167 -2.64 19.89 7.16
C TYR A 167 -3.01 18.56 6.51
N GLU A 168 -2.47 18.34 5.32
CA GLU A 168 -2.60 17.07 4.63
C GLU A 168 -1.25 16.36 4.67
N ALA A 169 -1.23 15.07 4.98
CA ALA A 169 -0.04 14.22 4.84
C ALA A 169 -0.33 13.04 3.92
N PHE A 170 0.65 12.62 3.14
CA PHE A 170 0.52 11.52 2.19
C PHE A 170 1.54 10.44 2.49
N GLY A 171 1.07 9.20 2.58
CA GLY A 171 1.89 8.00 2.71
C GLY A 171 1.58 7.02 1.58
N SER A 172 2.39 5.98 1.45
CA SER A 172 2.13 4.93 0.47
C SER A 172 2.53 3.57 0.98
N TRP A 173 1.71 2.58 0.66
CA TRP A 173 2.08 1.17 0.72
C TRP A 173 2.38 0.63 -0.67
N GLN A 174 3.48 -0.10 -0.77
CA GLN A 174 3.88 -0.77 -2.01
C GLN A 174 3.22 -2.15 -2.11
N ASN A 175 3.25 -2.77 -3.30
CA ASN A 175 2.74 -4.13 -3.57
C ASN A 175 3.04 -5.12 -2.42
N LYS A 176 4.30 -5.17 -1.96
CA LYS A 176 4.76 -6.11 -0.93
C LYS A 176 3.96 -6.04 0.38
N ALA A 177 3.35 -4.89 0.67
CA ALA A 177 2.46 -4.69 1.81
C ALA A 177 1.01 -4.98 1.41
N THR A 178 0.51 -4.37 0.33
CA THR A 178 -0.90 -4.43 -0.08
C THR A 178 -1.37 -5.86 -0.34
N ARG A 179 -0.51 -6.74 -0.87
CA ARG A 179 -0.83 -8.17 -1.07
C ARG A 179 -1.10 -8.96 0.22
N ASN A 180 -0.77 -8.40 1.38
CA ASN A 180 -1.01 -9.00 2.69
C ASN A 180 -2.18 -8.34 3.44
N MET A 181 -2.96 -7.46 2.78
CA MET A 181 -4.01 -6.65 3.42
C MET A 181 -5.43 -7.21 3.22
N GLU A 182 -5.57 -8.48 2.87
CA GLU A 182 -6.89 -9.11 2.71
C GLU A 182 -7.72 -9.03 4.00
N ASP A 183 -7.06 -9.17 5.17
CA ASP A 183 -7.67 -9.08 6.50
C ASP A 183 -7.36 -7.73 7.20
N PHE A 184 -7.05 -6.68 6.43
CA PHE A 184 -6.79 -5.34 6.98
C PHE A 184 -7.96 -4.82 7.82
N ALA A 185 -7.66 -4.33 9.02
CA ALA A 185 -8.67 -3.76 9.92
C ALA A 185 -8.44 -2.27 10.20
N LYS A 186 -7.20 -1.86 10.50
CA LYS A 186 -6.91 -0.46 10.84
C LYS A 186 -5.45 -0.09 10.62
N ILE A 187 -5.22 1.22 10.59
CA ILE A 187 -3.90 1.83 10.68
C ILE A 187 -3.62 2.17 12.15
N VAL A 188 -2.39 1.96 12.58
CA VAL A 188 -1.90 2.34 13.91
C VAL A 188 -0.71 3.27 13.74
N GLU A 189 -0.80 4.44 14.35
CA GLU A 189 0.34 5.35 14.49
C GLU A 189 1.40 4.74 15.41
N ILE A 190 2.66 4.91 15.05
CA ILE A 190 3.81 4.40 15.80
C ILE A 190 4.82 5.52 16.03
N THR A 191 5.71 5.33 17.00
CA THR A 191 6.78 6.30 17.22
C THR A 191 7.85 6.18 16.13
N ARG A 192 8.68 7.22 16.00
CA ARG A 192 9.82 7.20 15.09
C ARG A 192 10.81 6.09 15.45
N GLU A 193 11.02 5.83 16.74
CA GLU A 193 11.93 4.80 17.23
C GLU A 193 11.46 3.40 16.81
N GLU A 194 10.14 3.15 16.89
CA GLU A 194 9.56 1.90 16.38
C GLU A 194 9.72 1.78 14.87
N TYR A 195 9.47 2.85 14.13
CA TYR A 195 9.67 2.90 12.68
C TYR A 195 11.13 2.58 12.29
N ASP A 196 12.11 3.22 12.94
CA ASP A 196 13.53 3.04 12.65
C ASP A 196 14.00 1.62 12.98
N LYS A 197 13.43 0.97 14.01
CA LYS A 197 13.69 -0.44 14.35
C LYS A 197 13.18 -1.40 13.26
N ASN A 198 12.01 -1.10 12.69
CA ASN A 198 11.40 -1.93 11.66
C ASN A 198 12.07 -1.76 10.28
N LYS A 199 12.67 -0.61 9.99
CA LYS A 199 13.40 -0.36 8.73
C LYS A 199 14.74 -1.12 8.64
N ARG A 200 15.32 -1.50 9.79
CA ARG A 200 16.63 -2.19 9.87
C ARG A 200 16.53 -3.71 9.77
N LYS A 201 15.32 -4.26 9.61
CA LYS A 201 15.07 -5.69 9.38
C LYS A 201 14.80 -5.93 7.91
#